data_AF-A0A6N7RQB3-F1
#
_entry.id   AF-A0A6N7RQB3-F1
#
_cell.length_a   1.000
_cell.length_b   1.000
_cell.length_c   1.000
_cell.angle_alpha   90.00
_cell.angle_beta   90.00
_cell.angle_gamma   90.00
#
_symmetry.space_group_name_H-M   'P 1'
#
loop_
_entity.id
_entity.type
_entity.pdbx_description
1 polymer ?
#
loop_
_entity_poly.entity_id
_entity_poly.type
_entity_poly.pdbx_seq_one_letter_code
_entity_poly.pdbx_strand_id
1 'polypeptide(L)'
;MTPPSATAQAQPEAAVEAPDERMSITISHNGPYLVHGGIPLTQEVITPVGGHREYRTALTFPLQETYALCRCGQTSTPPFCDGSHVAANFHGTETASRASFEERADIFPGPGVTLYDDNRCAFARFCHREDGDVWTLTELSGDERLKQEAVKESTDCPAGRLVHVDSETGAIYEPEFEPSIALLEDPEEGVSGPLYVRGGIPLVGVDGVEYELRNRYALCRCGASRNKPFCDAMHVTVGFEDGLDDDSTW
;
A
#
# COMPACT_ATOMS: atom_id res chain seq x y z
N MET A 1 -36.44 63.78 -12.63
CA MET A 1 -36.16 62.85 -11.53
C MET A 1 -35.82 61.51 -12.15
N THR A 2 -34.53 61.26 -12.31
CA THR A 2 -33.98 60.06 -12.95
C THR A 2 -32.90 59.54 -11.99
N PRO A 3 -32.94 58.26 -11.58
CA PRO A 3 -32.09 57.76 -10.51
C PRO A 3 -30.63 57.59 -10.97
N PRO A 4 -29.65 57.58 -10.05
CA PRO A 4 -28.25 57.42 -10.38
C PRO A 4 -27.91 55.95 -10.69
N SER A 5 -27.00 55.76 -11.66
CA SER A 5 -26.40 54.49 -12.04
C SER A 5 -25.75 53.77 -10.86
N ALA A 6 -26.13 52.52 -10.66
CA ALA A 6 -25.48 51.60 -9.74
C ALA A 6 -24.16 51.09 -10.36
N THR A 7 -23.06 51.34 -9.65
CA THR A 7 -21.72 50.82 -9.97
C THR A 7 -21.72 49.31 -9.75
N ALA A 8 -21.51 48.54 -10.82
CA ALA A 8 -21.33 47.09 -10.75
C ALA A 8 -19.97 46.81 -10.07
N GLN A 9 -20.03 46.23 -8.87
CA GLN A 9 -18.85 45.69 -8.21
C GLN A 9 -18.51 44.35 -8.87
N ALA A 10 -17.36 44.30 -9.52
CA ALA A 10 -16.79 43.06 -10.03
C ALA A 10 -16.51 42.12 -8.86
N GLN A 11 -17.08 40.93 -8.91
CA GLN A 11 -16.77 39.84 -7.98
C GLN A 11 -15.32 39.39 -8.21
N PRO A 12 -14.57 39.03 -7.15
CA PRO A 12 -13.24 38.51 -7.34
C PRO A 12 -13.34 37.14 -8.01
N GLU A 13 -12.69 37.01 -9.16
CA GLU A 13 -12.49 35.73 -9.85
C GLU A 13 -11.86 34.76 -8.87
N ALA A 14 -12.52 33.61 -8.67
CA ALA A 14 -12.00 32.54 -7.84
C ALA A 14 -10.60 32.17 -8.34
N ALA A 15 -9.62 32.24 -7.45
CA ALA A 15 -8.28 31.75 -7.73
C ALA A 15 -8.39 30.28 -8.12
N VAL A 16 -8.05 29.98 -9.37
CA VAL A 16 -7.83 28.61 -9.81
C VAL A 16 -6.60 28.12 -9.05
N GLU A 17 -6.82 27.24 -8.08
CA GLU A 17 -5.73 26.58 -7.35
C GLU A 17 -4.79 25.93 -8.38
N ALA A 18 -3.48 26.15 -8.21
CA ALA A 18 -2.47 25.51 -9.02
C ALA A 18 -2.64 23.98 -8.96
N PRO A 19 -2.37 23.24 -10.05
CA PRO A 19 -2.44 21.78 -10.00
C PRO A 19 -1.54 21.28 -8.86
N ASP A 20 -2.14 20.48 -7.99
CA ASP A 20 -1.48 19.88 -6.83
C ASP A 20 -0.36 18.95 -7.34
N GLU A 21 0.91 19.39 -7.27
CA GLU A 21 2.10 18.63 -7.68
C GLU A 21 2.41 17.45 -6.74
N ARG A 22 1.48 17.06 -5.87
CA ARG A 22 1.67 15.96 -4.92
C ARG A 22 1.42 14.60 -5.59
N MET A 23 2.37 13.70 -5.40
CA MET A 23 2.22 12.27 -5.69
C MET A 23 0.96 11.71 -5.03
N SER A 24 0.22 10.85 -5.72
CA SER A 24 -0.99 10.24 -5.17
C SER A 24 -1.42 8.99 -5.92
N ILE A 25 -2.26 8.19 -5.26
CA ILE A 25 -3.02 7.08 -5.86
C ILE A 25 -4.50 7.36 -5.64
N THR A 26 -5.27 7.44 -6.72
CA THR A 26 -6.73 7.64 -6.67
C THR A 26 -7.46 6.38 -7.10
N ILE A 27 -8.43 5.95 -6.30
CA ILE A 27 -9.27 4.80 -6.61
C ILE A 27 -10.39 5.25 -7.54
N SER A 28 -10.47 4.67 -8.73
CA SER A 28 -11.60 4.91 -9.63
C SER A 28 -12.76 3.97 -9.34
N HIS A 29 -13.99 4.45 -9.48
CA HIS A 29 -15.21 3.67 -9.23
C HIS A 29 -15.24 2.40 -10.10
N ASN A 30 -15.22 1.22 -9.46
CA ASN A 30 -15.16 -0.09 -10.13
C ASN A 30 -14.05 -0.22 -11.21
N GLY A 31 -13.00 0.60 -11.10
CA GLY A 31 -11.93 0.66 -12.09
C GLY A 31 -10.55 0.52 -11.47
N PRO A 32 -9.49 0.94 -12.19
CA PRO A 32 -8.10 0.86 -11.73
C PRO A 32 -7.75 1.79 -10.58
N TYR A 33 -6.52 1.65 -10.08
CA TYR A 33 -5.83 2.69 -9.33
C TYR A 33 -5.17 3.66 -10.31
N LEU A 34 -5.45 4.95 -10.19
CA LEU A 34 -4.85 6.01 -11.00
C LEU A 34 -3.68 6.60 -10.20
N VAL A 35 -2.46 6.47 -10.74
CA VAL A 35 -1.24 6.95 -10.09
C VAL A 35 -0.79 8.23 -10.76
N HIS A 36 -0.38 9.22 -9.95
CA HIS A 36 0.05 10.55 -10.40
C HIS A 36 1.32 11.00 -9.66
N GLY A 37 2.14 11.82 -10.31
CA GLY A 37 3.31 12.49 -9.72
C GLY A 37 4.63 11.77 -9.96
N GLY A 38 4.74 10.95 -11.02
CA GLY A 38 6.02 10.33 -11.36
C GLY A 38 6.52 9.28 -10.37
N ILE A 39 5.62 8.47 -9.80
CA ILE A 39 5.99 7.44 -8.82
C ILE A 39 6.70 6.27 -9.54
N PRO A 40 7.91 5.84 -9.11
CA PRO A 40 8.58 4.67 -9.66
C PRO A 40 7.79 3.38 -9.44
N LEU A 41 7.78 2.52 -10.46
CA LEU A 41 7.13 1.20 -10.44
C LEU A 41 8.17 0.10 -10.68
N THR A 42 8.16 -0.92 -9.82
CA THR A 42 9.01 -2.12 -9.93
C THR A 42 8.19 -3.39 -9.77
N GLN A 43 8.79 -4.53 -10.14
CA GLN A 43 8.37 -5.85 -9.71
C GLN A 43 9.42 -6.39 -8.74
N GLU A 44 8.98 -6.87 -7.58
CA GLU A 44 9.83 -7.38 -6.52
C GLU A 44 9.38 -8.79 -6.13
N VAL A 45 10.34 -9.71 -6.13
CA VAL A 45 10.14 -11.12 -5.78
C VAL A 45 10.47 -11.32 -4.31
N ILE A 46 9.53 -11.87 -3.56
CA ILE A 46 9.75 -12.32 -2.19
C ILE A 46 10.63 -13.57 -2.25
N THR A 47 11.87 -13.45 -1.77
CA THR A 47 12.87 -14.50 -1.88
C THR A 47 13.25 -15.03 -0.49
N PRO A 48 13.16 -16.34 -0.24
CA PRO A 48 13.66 -16.92 1.01
C PRO A 48 15.20 -16.85 1.07
N VAL A 49 15.73 -16.39 2.19
CA VAL A 49 17.16 -16.29 2.48
C VAL A 49 17.39 -16.82 3.88
N GLY A 50 17.81 -18.09 4.00
CA GLY A 50 17.92 -18.74 5.31
C GLY A 50 16.54 -18.86 5.98
N GLY A 51 16.42 -18.35 7.22
CA GLY A 51 15.17 -18.34 7.99
C GLY A 51 14.24 -17.16 7.71
N HIS A 52 14.63 -16.19 6.88
CA HIS A 52 13.84 -14.98 6.58
C HIS A 52 13.55 -14.81 5.09
N ARG A 53 12.86 -13.71 4.74
CA ARG A 53 12.61 -13.29 3.35
C ARG A 53 13.22 -11.93 3.05
N GLU A 54 13.54 -11.71 1.78
CA GLU A 54 14.03 -10.44 1.25
C GLU A 54 13.27 -10.08 -0.04
N TYR A 55 13.09 -8.80 -0.29
CA TYR A 55 12.62 -8.30 -1.58
C TYR A 55 13.78 -8.26 -2.56
N ARG A 56 13.60 -8.84 -3.75
CA ARG A 56 14.55 -8.73 -4.86
C ARG A 56 13.86 -8.14 -6.07
N THR A 57 14.33 -6.99 -6.52
CA THR A 57 13.83 -6.36 -7.75
C THR A 57 14.13 -7.27 -8.94
N ALA A 58 13.08 -7.68 -9.65
CA ALA A 58 13.17 -8.43 -10.89
C ALA A 58 13.09 -7.50 -12.10
N LEU A 59 12.13 -6.57 -12.07
CA LEU A 59 11.85 -5.66 -13.17
C LEU A 59 11.71 -4.22 -12.66
N THR A 60 12.18 -3.26 -13.46
CA THR A 60 11.93 -1.83 -13.25
C THR A 60 11.21 -1.28 -14.48
N PHE A 61 10.08 -0.63 -14.28
CA PHE A 61 9.31 -0.05 -15.37
C PHE A 61 9.83 1.36 -15.70
N PRO A 62 9.68 1.82 -16.96
CA PRO A 62 9.98 3.20 -17.32
C PRO A 62 9.16 4.19 -16.47
N LEU A 63 9.82 5.25 -16.01
CA LEU A 63 9.19 6.32 -15.25
C LEU A 63 8.10 7.01 -16.07
N GLN A 64 6.92 7.18 -15.50
CA GLN A 64 5.77 7.84 -16.12
C GLN A 64 5.16 8.82 -15.14
N GLU A 65 4.79 10.00 -15.62
CA GLU A 65 4.12 11.02 -14.80
C GLU A 65 2.79 10.52 -14.23
N THR A 66 2.03 9.78 -15.05
CA THR A 66 0.75 9.18 -14.68
C THR A 66 0.60 7.81 -15.32
N TYR A 67 -0.01 6.87 -14.60
CA TYR A 67 -0.35 5.54 -15.13
C TYR A 67 -1.53 4.93 -14.36
N ALA A 68 -2.17 3.91 -14.94
CA ALA A 68 -3.30 3.22 -14.32
C ALA A 68 -2.95 1.76 -14.04
N LEU A 69 -2.96 1.35 -12.76
CA LEU A 69 -2.69 -0.03 -12.35
C LEU A 69 -3.97 -0.86 -12.29
N CYS A 70 -3.90 -2.09 -12.78
CA CYS A 70 -5.02 -3.02 -12.71
C CYS A 70 -5.36 -3.35 -11.25
N ARG A 71 -6.66 -3.25 -10.94
CA ARG A 71 -7.24 -3.58 -9.63
C ARG A 71 -8.16 -4.79 -9.66
N CYS A 72 -8.63 -5.17 -10.85
CA CYS A 72 -9.62 -6.23 -11.04
C CYS A 72 -8.99 -7.63 -11.22
N GLY A 73 -7.68 -7.71 -11.47
CA GLY A 73 -6.98 -8.96 -11.75
C GLY A 73 -7.27 -9.59 -13.12
N GLN A 74 -7.90 -8.87 -14.06
CA GLN A 74 -8.33 -9.40 -15.36
C GLN A 74 -7.68 -8.67 -16.55
N THR A 75 -6.62 -7.89 -16.33
CA THR A 75 -5.93 -7.19 -17.43
C THR A 75 -5.19 -8.21 -18.30
N SER A 76 -5.16 -7.95 -19.61
CA SER A 76 -4.31 -8.66 -20.56
C SER A 76 -2.99 -7.93 -20.83
N THR A 77 -2.77 -6.78 -20.17
CA THR A 77 -1.52 -5.99 -20.25
C THR A 77 -1.01 -5.67 -18.84
N PRO A 78 -0.67 -6.70 -18.04
CA PRO A 78 -0.18 -6.48 -16.68
C PRO A 78 1.07 -5.58 -16.70
N PRO A 79 1.31 -4.75 -15.67
CA PRO A 79 0.43 -4.50 -14.52
C PRO A 79 -0.65 -3.44 -14.80
N PHE A 80 -0.70 -2.90 -16.00
CA PHE A 80 -1.51 -1.75 -16.35
C PHE A 80 -2.97 -2.13 -16.61
N CYS A 81 -3.85 -1.14 -16.47
CA CYS A 81 -5.27 -1.30 -16.81
C CYS A 81 -5.49 -1.15 -18.31
N ASP A 82 -6.15 -2.14 -18.91
CA ASP A 82 -6.58 -2.16 -20.31
C ASP A 82 -8.11 -1.94 -20.50
N GLY A 83 -8.83 -1.70 -19.40
CA GLY A 83 -10.29 -1.58 -19.41
C GLY A 83 -11.06 -2.89 -19.21
N SER A 84 -10.40 -4.03 -19.06
CA SER A 84 -11.04 -5.35 -18.88
C SER A 84 -12.00 -5.43 -17.69
N HIS A 85 -11.82 -4.55 -16.68
CA HIS A 85 -12.72 -4.43 -15.53
C HIS A 85 -14.19 -4.14 -15.90
N VAL A 86 -14.45 -3.49 -17.04
CA VAL A 86 -15.81 -3.21 -17.53
C VAL A 86 -16.49 -4.52 -17.98
N ALA A 87 -15.82 -5.28 -18.84
CA ALA A 87 -16.33 -6.55 -19.34
C ALA A 87 -16.42 -7.62 -18.23
N ALA A 88 -15.48 -7.60 -17.29
CA ALA A 88 -15.49 -8.45 -16.10
C ALA A 88 -16.56 -8.06 -15.07
N ASN A 89 -17.26 -6.93 -15.28
CA ASN A 89 -18.21 -6.37 -14.31
C ASN A 89 -17.61 -6.29 -12.89
N PHE A 90 -16.41 -5.72 -12.80
CA PHE A 90 -15.66 -5.69 -11.56
C PHE A 90 -16.40 -4.90 -10.46
N HIS A 91 -16.60 -5.54 -9.32
CA HIS A 91 -17.16 -4.92 -8.12
C HIS A 91 -16.02 -4.49 -7.18
N GLY A 92 -15.58 -3.25 -7.37
CA GLY A 92 -14.44 -2.63 -6.70
C GLY A 92 -14.79 -1.71 -5.54
N THR A 93 -16.03 -1.74 -5.04
CA THR A 93 -16.48 -0.92 -3.90
C THR A 93 -15.52 -1.07 -2.73
N GLU A 94 -15.06 0.06 -2.16
CA GLU A 94 -14.26 0.02 -0.94
C GLU A 94 -15.08 -0.51 0.25
N THR A 95 -14.51 -1.45 0.99
CA THR A 95 -15.09 -2.07 2.19
C THR A 95 -14.22 -1.87 3.43
N ALA A 96 -12.98 -1.41 3.27
CA ALA A 96 -12.04 -1.21 4.35
C ALA A 96 -12.48 -0.08 5.28
N SER A 97 -12.26 -0.29 6.59
CA SER A 97 -12.45 0.73 7.60
C SER A 97 -11.60 1.99 7.32
N ARG A 98 -12.20 3.14 7.62
CA ARG A 98 -11.57 4.47 7.57
C ARG A 98 -11.09 4.95 8.94
N ALA A 99 -11.34 4.20 10.02
CA ALA A 99 -10.77 4.48 11.34
C ALA A 99 -9.24 4.56 11.22
N SER A 100 -8.57 5.32 12.08
CA SER A 100 -7.11 5.44 12.10
C SER A 100 -6.42 4.12 12.47
N PHE A 101 -5.10 4.00 12.21
CA PHE A 101 -4.32 2.82 12.53
C PHE A 101 -4.37 2.54 14.02
N GLU A 102 -4.21 3.58 14.85
CA GLU A 102 -4.27 3.47 16.31
C GLU A 102 -5.62 2.93 16.79
N GLU A 103 -6.74 3.37 16.20
CA GLU A 103 -8.07 2.87 16.55
C GLU A 103 -8.31 1.42 16.13
N ARG A 104 -7.62 0.95 15.09
CA ARG A 104 -7.75 -0.43 14.58
C ARG A 104 -6.77 -1.41 15.24
N ALA A 105 -5.68 -0.91 15.79
CA ALA A 105 -4.56 -1.73 16.22
C ALA A 105 -4.77 -2.37 17.60
N ASP A 106 -4.53 -3.67 17.65
CA ASP A 106 -4.30 -4.38 18.90
C ASP A 106 -2.88 -4.08 19.40
N ILE A 107 -2.70 -4.03 20.73
CA ILE A 107 -1.44 -3.63 21.38
C ILE A 107 -0.82 -4.82 22.09
N PHE A 108 0.45 -5.09 21.78
CA PHE A 108 1.25 -6.19 22.32
C PHE A 108 2.50 -5.61 23.01
N PRO A 109 2.51 -5.51 24.34
CA PRO A 109 3.63 -4.93 25.07
C PRO A 109 4.82 -5.89 25.21
N GLY A 110 6.03 -5.37 25.05
CA GLY A 110 7.31 -6.05 25.31
C GLY A 110 8.26 -5.17 26.13
N PRO A 111 9.38 -5.73 26.65
CA PRO A 111 10.40 -4.92 27.30
C PRO A 111 11.06 -3.92 26.33
N GLY A 112 10.83 -2.62 26.53
CA GLY A 112 11.45 -1.52 25.78
C GLY A 112 10.85 -1.25 24.40
N VAL A 113 10.01 -2.13 23.86
CA VAL A 113 9.23 -1.90 22.64
C VAL A 113 7.80 -2.44 22.79
N THR A 114 6.86 -1.79 22.12
CA THR A 114 5.45 -2.20 22.05
C THR A 114 5.08 -2.40 20.58
N LEU A 115 4.52 -3.55 20.24
CA LEU A 115 4.02 -3.85 18.90
C LEU A 115 2.55 -3.45 18.78
N TYR A 116 2.22 -2.76 17.69
CA TYR A 116 0.87 -2.47 17.24
C TYR A 116 0.56 -3.32 16.00
N ASP A 117 -0.62 -3.93 15.98
CA ASP A 117 -1.07 -4.81 14.89
C ASP A 117 -2.51 -4.47 14.48
N ASP A 118 -2.71 -3.93 13.27
CA ASP A 118 -4.03 -3.56 12.75
C ASP A 118 -4.74 -4.67 11.93
N ASN A 119 -4.19 -5.87 11.92
CA ASN A 119 -4.71 -7.07 11.27
C ASN A 119 -4.80 -7.02 9.72
N ARG A 120 -4.28 -5.99 9.04
CA ARG A 120 -4.29 -5.91 7.55
C ARG A 120 -3.18 -6.74 6.93
N CYS A 121 -3.38 -8.05 6.80
CA CYS A 121 -2.33 -8.95 6.32
C CYS A 121 -2.25 -9.04 4.79
N ALA A 122 -1.04 -8.84 4.25
CA ALA A 122 -0.70 -9.09 2.84
C ALA A 122 -0.12 -10.50 2.58
N PHE A 123 0.01 -11.35 3.61
CA PHE A 123 0.58 -12.71 3.54
C PHE A 123 2.02 -12.80 3.00
N ALA A 124 2.80 -11.71 3.08
CA ALA A 124 4.20 -11.71 2.62
C ALA A 124 5.18 -12.42 3.56
N ARG A 125 4.72 -12.86 4.75
CA ARG A 125 5.48 -13.67 5.74
C ARG A 125 6.78 -13.06 6.30
N PHE A 126 6.97 -11.74 6.17
CA PHE A 126 8.08 -11.03 6.81
C PHE A 126 7.99 -10.96 8.35
N CYS A 127 6.83 -11.26 8.92
CA CYS A 127 6.59 -11.35 10.36
C CYS A 127 6.96 -12.70 10.99
N HIS A 128 7.74 -13.51 10.28
CA HIS A 128 8.37 -14.73 10.77
C HIS A 128 9.81 -14.75 10.25
N ARG A 129 10.79 -14.85 11.16
CA ARG A 129 12.22 -15.01 10.83
C ARG A 129 12.78 -16.23 11.55
N GLU A 130 14.11 -16.36 11.52
CA GLU A 130 14.85 -17.50 12.07
C GLU A 130 14.59 -17.69 13.58
N ASP A 131 14.49 -16.59 14.33
CA ASP A 131 14.35 -16.61 15.79
C ASP A 131 12.91 -16.69 16.31
N GLY A 132 11.90 -16.58 15.45
CA GLY A 132 10.49 -16.65 15.85
C GLY A 132 9.55 -15.82 14.98
N ASP A 133 8.37 -15.55 15.52
CA ASP A 133 7.42 -14.59 14.98
C ASP A 133 7.46 -13.27 15.76
N VAL A 134 7.00 -12.20 15.11
CA VAL A 134 7.08 -10.83 15.62
C VAL A 134 6.49 -10.68 17.03
N TRP A 135 5.40 -11.38 17.33
CA TRP A 135 4.72 -11.28 18.62
C TRP A 135 5.54 -11.94 19.72
N THR A 136 6.02 -13.15 19.49
CA THR A 136 6.91 -13.86 20.42
C THR A 136 8.21 -13.10 20.65
N LEU A 137 8.80 -12.54 19.59
CA LEU A 137 10.02 -11.73 19.70
C LEU A 137 9.78 -10.43 20.47
N THR A 138 8.58 -9.82 20.33
CA THR A 138 8.18 -8.66 21.13
C THR A 138 8.13 -9.02 22.62
N GLU A 139 7.52 -10.15 22.99
CA GLU A 139 7.47 -10.60 24.39
C GLU A 139 8.89 -10.80 24.98
N LEU A 140 9.83 -11.23 24.15
CA LEU A 140 11.22 -11.51 24.52
C LEU A 140 12.19 -10.34 24.30
N SER A 141 11.70 -9.14 24.00
CA SER A 141 12.51 -7.98 23.59
C SER A 141 13.41 -7.39 24.70
N GLY A 142 13.47 -8.02 25.87
CA GLY A 142 14.47 -7.71 26.89
C GLY A 142 15.88 -8.15 26.49
N ASP A 143 16.00 -9.09 25.54
CA ASP A 143 17.24 -9.36 24.82
C ASP A 143 17.36 -8.40 23.62
N GLU A 144 18.41 -7.58 23.59
CA GLU A 144 18.61 -6.55 22.56
C GLU A 144 18.66 -7.14 21.14
N ARG A 145 19.17 -8.36 20.97
CA ARG A 145 19.20 -9.04 19.67
C ARG A 145 17.77 -9.40 19.22
N LEU A 146 16.96 -9.95 20.13
CA LEU A 146 15.58 -10.32 19.82
C LEU A 146 14.70 -9.08 19.58
N LYS A 147 14.95 -7.98 20.31
CA LYS A 147 14.34 -6.68 20.04
C LYS A 147 14.62 -6.21 18.61
N GLN A 148 15.88 -6.29 18.17
CA GLN A 148 16.26 -5.88 16.81
C GLN A 148 15.58 -6.74 15.74
N GLU A 149 15.49 -8.05 15.95
CA GLU A 149 14.75 -8.94 15.04
C GLU A 149 13.24 -8.62 15.04
N ALA A 150 12.61 -8.41 16.21
CA ALA A 150 11.19 -8.03 16.30
C ALA A 150 10.89 -6.74 15.52
N VAL A 151 11.71 -5.71 15.70
CA VAL A 151 11.58 -4.44 14.98
C VAL A 151 11.72 -4.69 13.49
N LYS A 152 12.74 -5.44 13.06
CA LYS A 152 12.98 -5.75 11.64
C LYS A 152 11.79 -6.48 10.99
N GLU A 153 11.20 -7.45 11.68
CA GLU A 153 10.00 -8.16 11.21
C GLU A 153 8.81 -7.24 10.96
N SER A 154 8.60 -6.28 11.86
CA SER A 154 7.54 -5.30 11.67
C SER A 154 7.83 -4.35 10.51
N THR A 155 9.06 -3.81 10.42
CA THR A 155 9.43 -2.81 9.40
C THR A 155 9.46 -3.39 7.99
N ASP A 156 9.80 -4.68 7.85
CA ASP A 156 9.81 -5.35 6.55
C ASP A 156 8.39 -5.75 6.07
N CYS A 157 7.35 -5.66 6.93
CA CYS A 157 5.96 -5.99 6.55
C CYS A 157 5.42 -5.04 5.47
N PRO A 158 5.02 -5.50 4.28
CA PRO A 158 4.63 -4.59 3.19
C PRO A 158 3.26 -3.95 3.41
N ALA A 159 2.43 -4.53 4.27
CA ALA A 159 1.11 -4.02 4.54
C ALA A 159 1.10 -2.83 5.50
N GLY A 160 2.22 -2.53 6.17
CA GLY A 160 2.24 -1.56 7.27
C GLY A 160 1.35 -1.96 8.45
N ARG A 161 1.01 -3.26 8.54
CA ARG A 161 0.17 -3.88 9.59
C ARG A 161 0.81 -3.78 10.96
N LEU A 162 2.12 -4.05 10.99
CA LEU A 162 2.93 -4.20 12.17
C LEU A 162 3.78 -2.95 12.34
N VAL A 163 3.69 -2.33 13.52
CA VAL A 163 4.48 -1.15 13.88
C VAL A 163 4.99 -1.31 15.30
N HIS A 164 6.31 -1.31 15.46
CA HIS A 164 6.92 -1.19 16.77
C HIS A 164 7.06 0.28 17.19
N VAL A 165 6.82 0.52 18.46
CA VAL A 165 7.02 1.82 19.11
C VAL A 165 7.93 1.61 20.32
N ASP A 166 8.85 2.52 20.54
CA ASP A 166 9.68 2.56 21.74
C ASP A 166 8.83 2.84 22.97
N SER A 167 8.86 1.96 23.96
CA SER A 167 7.95 2.03 25.11
C SER A 167 8.23 3.21 26.05
N GLU A 168 9.43 3.79 26.01
CA GLU A 168 9.79 4.92 26.87
C GLU A 168 9.54 6.26 26.19
N THR A 169 9.97 6.38 24.93
CA THR A 169 9.96 7.65 24.19
C THR A 169 8.72 7.83 23.33
N GLY A 170 8.00 6.74 23.02
CA GLY A 170 6.92 6.75 22.03
C GLY A 170 7.39 6.89 20.59
N ALA A 171 8.71 6.80 20.34
CA ALA A 171 9.26 6.89 18.99
C ALA A 171 8.85 5.67 18.16
N ILE A 172 8.37 5.91 16.94
CA ILE A 172 7.95 4.85 16.02
C ILE A 172 9.18 4.30 15.30
N TYR A 173 9.34 2.97 15.27
CA TYR A 173 10.35 2.30 14.46
C TYR A 173 9.82 2.08 13.05
N GLU A 174 10.12 3.02 12.16
CA GLU A 174 9.74 2.98 10.75
C GLU A 174 10.94 3.39 9.89
N PRO A 175 11.26 2.65 8.81
CA PRO A 175 12.29 3.06 7.87
C PRO A 175 11.81 4.26 7.04
N GLU A 176 12.75 5.12 6.65
CA GLU A 176 12.49 6.16 5.66
C GLU A 176 12.45 5.53 4.27
N PHE A 177 11.36 5.77 3.53
CA PHE A 177 11.20 5.31 2.15
C PHE A 177 11.05 6.50 1.21
N GLU A 178 11.74 6.43 0.07
CA GLU A 178 11.37 7.23 -1.09
C GLU A 178 10.03 6.70 -1.67
N PRO A 179 9.16 7.58 -2.19
CA PRO A 179 7.91 7.18 -2.82
C PRO A 179 8.13 6.14 -3.93
N SER A 180 7.44 5.00 -3.84
CA SER A 180 7.52 3.93 -4.85
C SER A 180 6.36 2.95 -4.73
N ILE A 181 6.08 2.22 -5.82
CA ILE A 181 5.14 1.10 -5.85
C ILE A 181 5.89 -0.13 -6.39
N ALA A 182 5.76 -1.26 -5.70
CA ALA A 182 6.24 -2.55 -6.19
C ALA A 182 5.09 -3.54 -6.39
N LEU A 183 5.11 -4.27 -7.50
CA LEU A 183 4.34 -5.49 -7.70
C LEU A 183 5.03 -6.61 -6.94
N LEU A 184 4.40 -7.15 -5.89
CA LEU A 184 5.00 -8.27 -5.17
C LEU A 184 4.70 -9.59 -5.89
N GLU A 185 5.71 -10.41 -6.10
CA GLU A 185 5.57 -11.79 -6.55
C GLU A 185 6.00 -12.77 -5.45
N ASP A 186 5.26 -13.86 -5.29
CA ASP A 186 5.50 -14.87 -4.28
C ASP A 186 5.65 -16.28 -4.90
N PRO A 187 6.88 -16.64 -5.33
CA PRO A 187 7.14 -17.96 -5.88
C PRO A 187 7.04 -19.11 -4.88
N GLU A 188 7.19 -18.87 -3.56
CA GLU A 188 6.99 -19.92 -2.55
C GLU A 188 5.52 -20.38 -2.52
N GLU A 189 4.58 -19.48 -2.77
CA GLU A 189 3.14 -19.78 -2.87
C GLU A 189 2.66 -20.00 -4.32
N GLY A 190 3.50 -19.71 -5.32
CA GLY A 190 3.14 -19.78 -6.73
C GLY A 190 2.05 -18.78 -7.12
N VAL A 191 2.09 -17.56 -6.56
CA VAL A 191 1.09 -16.52 -6.82
C VAL A 191 1.71 -15.14 -6.99
N SER A 192 1.00 -14.29 -7.71
CA SER A 192 1.18 -12.85 -7.75
C SER A 192 0.55 -12.19 -6.52
N GLY A 193 1.28 -11.28 -5.89
CA GLY A 193 0.93 -10.60 -4.65
C GLY A 193 0.29 -9.21 -4.84
N PRO A 194 0.15 -8.44 -3.76
CA PRO A 194 -0.42 -7.09 -3.79
C PRO A 194 0.53 -6.04 -4.38
N LEU A 195 0.01 -4.82 -4.55
CA LEU A 195 0.84 -3.64 -4.77
C LEU A 195 1.40 -3.16 -3.44
N TYR A 196 2.71 -3.15 -3.26
CA TYR A 196 3.40 -2.61 -2.10
C TYR A 196 3.72 -1.12 -2.33
N VAL A 197 2.97 -0.25 -1.66
CA VAL A 197 3.11 1.21 -1.76
C VAL A 197 3.93 1.72 -0.58
N ARG A 198 4.93 2.56 -0.84
CA ARG A 198 5.91 3.05 0.14
C ARG A 198 6.12 4.56 0.03
N GLY A 199 6.65 5.16 1.09
CA GLY A 199 7.11 6.55 1.10
C GLY A 199 6.00 7.57 1.30
N GLY A 200 4.95 7.22 2.05
CA GLY A 200 3.91 8.19 2.42
C GLY A 200 3.12 8.72 1.22
N ILE A 201 2.79 7.85 0.26
CA ILE A 201 1.94 8.22 -0.88
C ILE A 201 0.47 8.28 -0.41
N PRO A 202 -0.25 9.39 -0.61
CA PRO A 202 -1.69 9.48 -0.30
C PRO A 202 -2.54 8.53 -1.15
N LEU A 203 -3.55 7.94 -0.52
CA LEU A 203 -4.57 7.11 -1.18
C LEU A 203 -5.93 7.79 -1.11
N VAL A 204 -6.42 8.27 -2.26
CA VAL A 204 -7.70 8.95 -2.39
C VAL A 204 -8.78 7.94 -2.75
N GLY A 205 -9.84 7.89 -1.95
CA GLY A 205 -11.01 7.03 -2.19
C GLY A 205 -11.87 7.50 -3.36
N VAL A 206 -12.80 6.65 -3.79
CA VAL A 206 -13.79 6.96 -4.85
C VAL A 206 -14.67 8.16 -4.47
N ASP A 207 -14.88 8.36 -3.18
CA ASP A 207 -15.62 9.49 -2.61
C ASP A 207 -14.82 10.80 -2.55
N GLY A 208 -13.54 10.78 -2.98
CA GLY A 208 -12.62 11.91 -2.91
C GLY A 208 -12.01 12.14 -1.53
N VAL A 209 -12.34 11.31 -0.53
CA VAL A 209 -11.77 11.39 0.81
C VAL A 209 -10.51 10.54 0.87
N GLU A 210 -9.45 11.04 1.48
CA GLU A 210 -8.21 10.28 1.67
C GLU A 210 -8.38 9.20 2.75
N TYR A 211 -7.72 8.06 2.55
CA TYR A 211 -7.42 7.16 3.66
C TYR A 211 -6.32 7.79 4.53
N GLU A 212 -6.24 7.36 5.79
CA GLU A 212 -5.13 7.73 6.67
C GLU A 212 -3.78 7.54 5.94
N LEU A 213 -2.96 8.59 5.96
CA LEU A 213 -1.62 8.54 5.39
C LEU A 213 -0.73 7.61 6.21
N ARG A 214 -0.06 6.66 5.53
CA ARG A 214 0.82 5.67 6.16
C ARG A 214 2.15 5.64 5.44
N ASN A 215 3.23 5.32 6.16
CA ASN A 215 4.57 5.17 5.56
C ASN A 215 4.57 4.12 4.43
N ARG A 216 3.80 3.05 4.62
CA ARG A 216 3.58 2.00 3.61
C ARG A 216 2.25 1.29 3.78
N TYR A 217 1.74 0.68 2.72
CA TYR A 217 0.54 -0.15 2.72
C TYR A 217 0.47 -1.06 1.50
N ALA A 218 -0.36 -2.10 1.57
CA ALA A 218 -0.56 -3.07 0.48
C ALA A 218 -1.95 -2.96 -0.14
N LEU A 219 -2.03 -2.69 -1.44
CA LEU A 219 -3.30 -2.62 -2.19
C LEU A 219 -3.62 -3.95 -2.90
N CYS A 220 -4.90 -4.27 -2.99
CA CYS A 220 -5.39 -5.45 -3.69
C CYS A 220 -5.15 -5.33 -5.21
N ARG A 221 -4.34 -6.23 -5.77
CA ARG A 221 -4.14 -6.36 -7.23
C ARG A 221 -5.07 -7.42 -7.87
N CYS A 222 -5.46 -8.44 -7.11
CA CYS A 222 -6.21 -9.60 -7.61
C CYS A 222 -7.73 -9.40 -7.78
N GLY A 223 -8.29 -8.27 -7.32
CA GLY A 223 -9.74 -8.00 -7.33
C GLY A 223 -10.58 -8.78 -6.31
N ALA A 224 -10.04 -9.82 -5.68
CA ALA A 224 -10.79 -10.73 -4.81
C ALA A 224 -10.87 -10.30 -3.33
N SER A 225 -10.18 -9.22 -2.93
CA SER A 225 -10.14 -8.82 -1.52
C SER A 225 -11.54 -8.53 -0.94
N ARG A 226 -11.75 -8.92 0.31
CA ARG A 226 -12.94 -8.58 1.10
C ARG A 226 -12.74 -7.30 1.91
N ASN A 227 -11.51 -6.76 1.96
CA ASN A 227 -11.12 -5.55 2.65
C ASN A 227 -10.62 -4.46 1.66
N LYS A 228 -11.31 -4.31 0.53
CA LYS A 228 -10.91 -3.37 -0.54
C LYS A 228 -10.83 -1.94 0.02
N PRO A 229 -9.82 -1.15 -0.33
CA PRO A 229 -8.86 -1.38 -1.41
C PRO A 229 -7.59 -2.13 -0.99
N PHE A 230 -7.46 -2.51 0.28
CA PHE A 230 -6.26 -3.14 0.81
C PHE A 230 -6.22 -4.64 0.53
N CYS A 231 -5.02 -5.22 0.56
CA CYS A 231 -4.85 -6.67 0.50
C CYS A 231 -5.29 -7.33 1.82
N ASP A 232 -5.90 -8.51 1.71
CA ASP A 232 -6.31 -9.38 2.81
C ASP A 232 -5.95 -10.85 2.51
N ALA A 233 -4.83 -11.08 1.82
CA ALA A 233 -4.32 -12.39 1.42
C ALA A 233 -5.20 -13.20 0.43
N MET A 234 -6.33 -12.66 -0.04
CA MET A 234 -7.21 -13.39 -0.97
C MET A 234 -6.53 -13.81 -2.28
N HIS A 235 -5.46 -13.13 -2.70
CA HIS A 235 -4.67 -13.50 -3.87
C HIS A 235 -4.08 -14.92 -3.77
N VAL A 236 -3.70 -15.37 -2.57
CA VAL A 236 -3.26 -16.76 -2.34
C VAL A 236 -4.43 -17.73 -2.50
N THR A 237 -5.58 -17.42 -1.90
CA THR A 237 -6.77 -18.30 -1.92
C THR A 237 -7.34 -18.47 -3.33
N VAL A 238 -7.31 -17.42 -4.16
CA VAL A 238 -7.81 -17.48 -5.54
C VAL A 238 -6.75 -17.94 -6.54
N GLY A 239 -5.51 -18.19 -6.11
CA GLY A 239 -4.40 -18.54 -7.00
C GLY A 239 -4.16 -17.44 -8.03
N PHE A 240 -4.08 -16.18 -7.58
CA PHE A 240 -3.92 -15.06 -8.50
C PHE A 240 -2.54 -15.10 -9.16
N GLU A 241 -2.53 -15.07 -10.48
CA GLU A 241 -1.35 -14.89 -11.31
C GLU A 241 -1.67 -13.75 -12.28
N ASP A 242 -0.79 -12.75 -12.40
CA ASP A 242 -1.06 -11.59 -13.24
C ASP A 242 -0.57 -11.74 -14.68
N GLY A 243 0.23 -12.77 -14.97
CA GLY A 243 0.75 -13.08 -16.30
C GLY A 243 1.88 -12.16 -16.76
N LEU A 244 2.53 -11.45 -15.84
CA LEU A 244 3.67 -10.59 -16.12
C LEU A 244 4.97 -11.41 -16.29
N ASP A 245 5.35 -11.70 -17.53
CA ASP A 245 6.58 -12.45 -17.85
C ASP A 245 7.80 -11.52 -18.09
N ASP A 246 9.01 -12.01 -17.81
CA ASP A 246 10.29 -11.27 -17.98
C ASP A 246 10.56 -10.82 -19.44
N ASP A 247 9.97 -11.49 -20.44
CA ASP A 247 10.12 -11.17 -21.87
C ASP A 247 9.15 -10.07 -22.36
N SER A 248 8.30 -9.55 -21.47
CA SER A 248 7.42 -8.43 -21.76
C SER A 248 8.26 -7.19 -22.06
N THR A 249 8.36 -6.80 -23.32
CA THR A 249 9.10 -5.60 -23.73
C THR A 249 8.22 -4.36 -23.55
N TRP A 250 8.69 -3.40 -22.73
CA TRP A 250 8.02 -2.13 -22.44
C TRP A 250 8.76 -0.96 -23.10
#